data_AF-A0A930EHK7-F1
#
_entry.id   AF-A0A930EHK7-F1
#
_cell.length_a   1.000
_cell.length_b   1.000
_cell.length_c   1.000
_cell.angle_alpha   90.00
_cell.angle_beta   90.00
_cell.angle_gamma   90.00
#
_symmetry.space_group_name_H-M   'P 1'
#
loop_
_entity.id
_entity.type
_entity.pdbx_description
1 polymer ?
#
loop_
_entity_poly.entity_id
_entity_poly.type
_entity_poly.pdbx_seq_one_letter_code
_entity_poly.pdbx_strand_id
1 'polypeptide(L)'
;MTTYNVDAFPEIKDVQRVELDILIKVARLCEERGFTYFIESGTALGAVRHGGFIPWDDDIDIGMPRQDYEKFLDIAQEELGDEYFVQTRKTDPNAPFSFAKVRKNGTTFIEWNKRNIKMHHGIYIDIFPYDGLPIEGLDEHIDKCLKLNKLQFKKYIPDRVGVPQKSLKWKLGAAARRMQYYLLKLYPESLLEGKIKKEYMRYDTNPNEHGFCTCFSFVDRIIFPNELLFPPQKINFEGEEFYAPAKLVEYLTLMYGDYNQLPPVEDRVGHRPVEVSVTEELFTR
;
A
#
# COMPACT_ATOMS: atom_id res chain seq x y z
N MET A 1 -34.44 5.11 5.25
CA MET A 1 -33.65 4.01 4.67
C MET A 1 -33.09 4.53 3.36
N THR A 2 -31.88 5.07 3.41
CA THR A 2 -31.22 5.65 2.24
C THR A 2 -30.51 4.51 1.52
N THR A 3 -31.02 4.10 0.38
CA THR A 3 -30.40 3.08 -0.48
C THR A 3 -29.14 3.67 -1.08
N TYR A 4 -27.97 3.28 -0.56
CA TYR A 4 -26.67 3.61 -1.11
C TYR A 4 -26.48 2.78 -2.38
N ASN A 5 -26.71 3.38 -3.55
CA ASN A 5 -26.25 2.84 -4.82
C ASN A 5 -24.94 3.57 -5.17
N VAL A 6 -23.84 3.11 -4.59
CA VAL A 6 -22.49 3.49 -4.97
C VAL A 6 -21.91 2.26 -5.66
N ASP A 7 -21.58 2.39 -6.94
CA ASP A 7 -21.03 1.32 -7.79
C ASP A 7 -19.61 0.92 -7.33
N ALA A 8 -19.50 0.38 -6.12
CA ALA A 8 -18.51 -0.59 -5.76
C ALA A 8 -18.88 -1.91 -6.45
N PHE A 9 -17.89 -2.64 -6.97
CA PHE A 9 -18.17 -3.89 -7.65
C PHE A 9 -18.91 -4.86 -6.70
N PRO A 10 -19.80 -5.74 -7.23
CA PRO A 10 -20.70 -6.56 -6.40
C PRO A 10 -20.01 -7.29 -5.24
N GLU A 11 -18.75 -7.66 -5.43
CA GLU A 11 -17.93 -8.45 -4.52
C GLU A 11 -17.16 -7.62 -3.47
N ILE A 12 -17.27 -6.27 -3.46
CA ILE A 12 -16.42 -5.42 -2.58
C ILE A 12 -16.52 -5.81 -1.11
N LYS A 13 -17.72 -6.19 -0.64
CA LYS A 13 -17.95 -6.56 0.75
C LYS A 13 -17.28 -7.88 1.11
N ASP A 14 -17.11 -8.76 0.14
CA ASP A 14 -16.39 -10.01 0.33
C ASP A 14 -14.88 -9.78 0.30
N VAL A 15 -14.41 -8.86 -0.56
CA VAL A 15 -13.00 -8.39 -0.55
C VAL A 15 -12.65 -7.78 0.81
N GLN A 16 -13.43 -6.80 1.27
CA GLN A 16 -13.26 -6.14 2.57
C GLN A 16 -13.23 -7.15 3.74
N ARG A 17 -14.03 -8.22 3.66
CA ARG A 17 -14.02 -9.30 4.68
C ARG A 17 -12.69 -10.06 4.68
N VAL A 18 -12.19 -10.44 3.49
CA VAL A 18 -10.88 -11.12 3.37
C VAL A 18 -9.75 -10.20 3.84
N GLU A 19 -9.80 -8.92 3.53
CA GLU A 19 -8.81 -7.93 3.98
C GLU A 19 -8.81 -7.76 5.49
N LEU A 20 -9.99 -7.69 6.11
CA LEU A 20 -10.13 -7.64 7.56
C LEU A 20 -9.55 -8.91 8.23
N ASP A 21 -9.80 -10.09 7.66
CA ASP A 21 -9.21 -11.34 8.16
C ASP A 21 -7.67 -11.31 8.10
N ILE A 22 -7.09 -10.80 7.01
CA ILE A 22 -5.64 -10.61 6.88
C ILE A 22 -5.14 -9.62 7.94
N LEU A 23 -5.82 -8.47 8.10
CA LEU A 23 -5.44 -7.44 9.06
C LEU A 23 -5.46 -7.97 10.49
N ILE A 24 -6.48 -8.73 10.90
CA ILE A 24 -6.57 -9.34 12.24
C ILE A 24 -5.36 -10.26 12.49
N LYS A 25 -4.97 -11.08 11.50
CA LYS A 25 -3.81 -11.97 11.61
C LYS A 25 -2.50 -11.20 11.74
N VAL A 26 -2.29 -10.20 10.90
CA VAL A 26 -1.08 -9.38 10.91
C VAL A 26 -0.98 -8.56 12.20
N ALA A 27 -2.08 -7.92 12.62
CA ALA A 27 -2.17 -7.17 13.87
C ALA A 27 -1.82 -8.03 15.08
N ARG A 28 -2.43 -9.21 15.17
CA ARG A 28 -2.14 -10.17 16.26
C ARG A 28 -0.67 -10.56 16.30
N LEU A 29 -0.08 -10.90 15.15
CA LEU A 29 1.35 -11.22 15.08
C LEU A 29 2.22 -10.03 15.56
N CYS A 30 1.88 -8.81 15.15
CA CYS A 30 2.60 -7.62 15.59
C CYS A 30 2.51 -7.44 17.12
N GLU A 31 1.33 -7.60 17.70
CA GLU A 31 1.11 -7.47 19.14
C GLU A 31 1.85 -8.55 19.94
N GLU A 32 1.79 -9.81 19.49
CA GLU A 32 2.49 -10.94 20.15
C GLU A 32 4.01 -10.79 20.12
N ARG A 33 4.55 -10.15 19.07
CA ARG A 33 6.00 -9.94 18.89
C ARG A 33 6.49 -8.57 19.33
N GLY A 34 5.58 -7.68 19.74
CA GLY A 34 5.89 -6.32 20.15
C GLY A 34 6.35 -5.41 19.01
N PHE A 35 5.87 -5.65 17.79
CA PHE A 35 6.12 -4.78 16.64
C PHE A 35 5.13 -3.62 16.61
N THR A 36 5.65 -2.42 16.37
CA THR A 36 4.82 -1.23 16.16
C THR A 36 4.19 -1.28 14.78
N TYR A 37 2.87 -1.15 14.72
CA TYR A 37 2.12 -0.93 13.48
C TYR A 37 0.99 0.06 13.74
N PHE A 38 0.43 0.62 12.68
CA PHE A 38 -0.80 1.41 12.74
C PHE A 38 -1.55 1.32 11.41
N ILE A 39 -2.89 1.28 11.44
CA ILE A 39 -3.71 1.52 10.25
C ILE A 39 -3.47 2.94 9.76
N GLU A 40 -3.44 3.13 8.44
CA GLU A 40 -3.04 4.41 7.88
C GLU A 40 -3.95 4.86 6.74
N SER A 41 -3.70 6.07 6.23
CA SER A 41 -4.33 6.60 5.01
C SER A 41 -5.85 6.37 4.94
N GLY A 42 -6.35 5.66 3.92
CA GLY A 42 -7.78 5.42 3.71
C GLY A 42 -8.40 4.57 4.82
N THR A 43 -7.67 3.57 5.33
CA THR A 43 -8.10 2.72 6.44
C THR A 43 -8.29 3.51 7.73
N ALA A 44 -7.35 4.37 8.08
CA ALA A 44 -7.45 5.25 9.25
C ALA A 44 -8.61 6.26 9.12
N LEU A 45 -8.80 6.82 7.92
CA LEU A 45 -9.93 7.69 7.61
C LEU A 45 -11.27 6.95 7.74
N GLY A 46 -11.32 5.70 7.27
CA GLY A 46 -12.47 4.80 7.42
C GLY A 46 -12.84 4.59 8.88
N ALA A 47 -11.87 4.26 9.74
CA ALA A 47 -12.07 4.06 11.16
C ALA A 47 -12.75 5.29 11.82
N VAL A 48 -12.25 6.50 11.54
CA VAL A 48 -12.80 7.74 12.11
C VAL A 48 -14.18 8.09 11.55
N ARG A 49 -14.34 8.01 10.22
CA ARG A 49 -15.52 8.56 9.53
C ARG A 49 -16.67 7.56 9.41
N HIS A 50 -16.37 6.27 9.35
CA HIS A 50 -17.34 5.20 9.08
C HIS A 50 -17.35 4.11 10.17
N GLY A 51 -16.40 4.12 11.11
CA GLY A 51 -16.23 3.04 12.09
C GLY A 51 -15.70 1.74 11.47
N GLY A 52 -15.17 1.81 10.26
CA GLY A 52 -14.86 0.65 9.42
C GLY A 52 -14.44 1.09 8.02
N PHE A 53 -14.62 0.26 7.01
CA PHE A 53 -14.23 0.59 5.64
C PHE A 53 -14.96 1.84 5.12
N ILE A 54 -14.24 2.65 4.32
CA ILE A 54 -14.92 3.58 3.42
C ILE A 54 -15.71 2.72 2.40
N PRO A 55 -17.00 3.00 2.12
CA PRO A 55 -17.84 2.05 1.40
C PRO A 55 -17.39 1.64 -0.01
N TRP A 56 -16.52 2.44 -0.64
CA TRP A 56 -15.99 2.22 -1.98
C TRP A 56 -14.48 1.89 -1.99
N ASP A 57 -13.84 1.76 -0.82
CA ASP A 57 -12.45 1.31 -0.69
C ASP A 57 -12.36 -0.21 -0.79
N ASP A 58 -11.30 -0.67 -1.44
CA ASP A 58 -11.01 -2.08 -1.71
C ASP A 58 -9.55 -2.44 -1.38
N ASP A 59 -9.00 -1.78 -0.35
CA ASP A 59 -7.73 -2.10 0.28
C ASP A 59 -7.68 -1.72 1.78
N ILE A 60 -6.70 -2.33 2.46
CA ILE A 60 -6.26 -1.93 3.80
C ILE A 60 -4.79 -1.57 3.73
N ASP A 61 -4.44 -0.44 4.32
CA ASP A 61 -3.07 0.05 4.46
C ASP A 61 -2.67 0.08 5.94
N ILE A 62 -1.50 -0.49 6.25
CA ILE A 62 -0.85 -0.32 7.54
C ILE A 62 0.57 0.23 7.38
N GLY A 63 0.96 1.10 8.32
CA GLY A 63 2.31 1.62 8.46
C GLY A 63 3.08 0.89 9.56
N MET A 64 4.39 0.73 9.37
CA MET A 64 5.33 0.23 10.38
C MET A 64 6.63 1.06 10.37
N PRO A 65 7.25 1.37 11.53
CA PRO A 65 8.64 1.79 11.55
C PRO A 65 9.51 0.80 10.77
N ARG A 66 10.42 1.29 9.93
CA ARG A 66 11.29 0.42 9.12
C ARG A 66 11.99 -0.67 9.93
N GLN A 67 12.47 -0.37 11.13
CA GLN A 67 13.12 -1.38 11.97
C GLN A 67 12.19 -2.55 12.31
N ASP A 68 10.94 -2.26 12.63
CA ASP A 68 9.93 -3.30 12.94
C ASP A 68 9.43 -3.96 11.66
N TYR A 69 9.31 -3.22 10.56
CA TYR A 69 9.01 -3.75 9.23
C TYR A 69 10.02 -4.82 8.79
N GLU A 70 11.32 -4.57 8.91
CA GLU A 70 12.34 -5.57 8.53
C GLU A 70 12.29 -6.81 9.43
N LYS A 71 12.13 -6.63 10.76
CA LYS A 71 11.98 -7.75 11.70
C LYS A 71 10.69 -8.55 11.45
N PHE A 72 9.60 -7.87 11.10
CA PHE A 72 8.35 -8.51 10.71
C PHE A 72 8.56 -9.37 9.46
N LEU A 73 9.20 -8.84 8.42
CA LEU A 73 9.46 -9.60 7.19
C LEU A 73 10.33 -10.84 7.38
N ASP A 74 11.21 -10.85 8.37
CA ASP A 74 12.06 -12.01 8.67
C ASP A 74 11.25 -13.22 9.17
N ILE A 75 10.09 -13.00 9.80
CA ILE A 75 9.28 -14.06 10.41
C ILE A 75 7.87 -14.21 9.80
N ALA A 76 7.37 -13.19 9.11
CA ALA A 76 5.96 -13.10 8.75
C ALA A 76 5.46 -14.28 7.92
N GLN A 77 6.25 -14.78 6.96
CA GLN A 77 5.80 -15.89 6.12
C GLN A 77 5.64 -17.20 6.91
N GLU A 78 6.55 -17.47 7.86
CA GLU A 78 6.48 -18.66 8.70
C GLU A 78 5.31 -18.57 9.68
N GLU A 79 5.13 -17.42 10.32
CA GLU A 79 4.11 -17.21 11.36
C GLU A 79 2.69 -17.09 10.78
N LEU A 80 2.54 -16.53 9.58
CA LEU A 80 1.24 -16.46 8.88
C LEU A 80 0.87 -17.80 8.22
N GLY A 81 1.84 -18.66 7.96
CA GLY A 81 1.65 -19.98 7.34
C GLY A 81 1.22 -19.92 5.86
N ASP A 82 0.86 -21.09 5.32
CA ASP A 82 0.57 -21.27 3.88
C ASP A 82 -0.77 -20.69 3.43
N GLU A 83 -1.59 -20.20 4.36
CA GLU A 83 -2.83 -19.49 4.05
C GLU A 83 -2.55 -18.11 3.42
N TYR A 84 -1.37 -17.54 3.68
CA TYR A 84 -0.98 -16.23 3.17
C TYR A 84 0.35 -16.30 2.41
N PHE A 85 0.54 -15.33 1.52
CA PHE A 85 1.78 -15.08 0.82
C PHE A 85 2.29 -13.68 1.15
N VAL A 86 3.45 -13.61 1.80
CA VAL A 86 4.14 -12.34 2.09
C VAL A 86 4.89 -11.93 0.83
N GLN A 87 4.24 -11.10 0.01
CA GLN A 87 4.77 -10.60 -1.25
C GLN A 87 5.74 -9.45 -1.01
N THR A 88 6.99 -9.70 -1.35
CA THR A 88 8.09 -8.72 -1.43
C THR A 88 8.77 -8.90 -2.77
N ARG A 89 9.69 -8.00 -3.16
CA ARG A 89 10.50 -8.24 -4.36
C ARG A 89 11.46 -9.43 -4.23
N LYS A 90 11.75 -9.89 -3.00
CA LYS A 90 12.55 -11.10 -2.77
C LYS A 90 11.74 -12.37 -3.02
N THR A 91 10.48 -12.40 -2.60
CA THR A 91 9.57 -13.57 -2.73
C THR A 91 8.83 -13.59 -4.06
N ASP A 92 8.62 -12.43 -4.68
CA ASP A 92 7.96 -12.25 -5.97
C ASP A 92 8.67 -11.16 -6.79
N PRO A 93 9.75 -11.49 -7.53
CA PRO A 93 10.62 -10.51 -8.18
C PRO A 93 9.93 -9.59 -9.19
N ASN A 94 8.81 -10.01 -9.77
CA ASN A 94 8.05 -9.21 -10.73
C ASN A 94 7.10 -8.21 -10.05
N ALA A 95 6.84 -8.36 -8.75
CA ALA A 95 6.01 -7.43 -7.99
C ALA A 95 6.63 -6.02 -8.07
N PRO A 96 5.86 -5.00 -8.48
CA PRO A 96 6.39 -3.66 -8.76
C PRO A 96 6.61 -2.81 -7.49
N PHE A 97 6.27 -3.33 -6.32
CA PHE A 97 6.14 -2.58 -5.08
C PHE A 97 7.48 -2.41 -4.35
N SER A 98 7.68 -1.26 -3.71
CA SER A 98 8.82 -0.97 -2.84
C SER A 98 8.53 -1.29 -1.36
N PHE A 99 7.36 -1.85 -1.10
CA PHE A 99 6.79 -2.23 0.18
C PHE A 99 6.22 -3.65 0.08
N ALA A 100 5.82 -4.23 1.21
CA ALA A 100 5.31 -5.60 1.27
C ALA A 100 3.78 -5.62 1.18
N LYS A 101 3.25 -6.72 0.65
CA LYS A 101 1.83 -7.05 0.72
C LYS A 101 1.65 -8.39 1.38
N VAL A 102 0.65 -8.55 2.24
CA VAL A 102 0.23 -9.87 2.70
C VAL A 102 -1.00 -10.25 1.90
N ARG A 103 -0.89 -11.33 1.12
CA ARG A 103 -1.95 -11.77 0.21
C ARG A 103 -2.59 -13.05 0.70
N LYS A 104 -3.90 -13.19 0.56
CA LYS A 104 -4.61 -14.44 0.83
C LYS A 104 -4.43 -15.42 -0.35
N ASN A 105 -3.89 -16.60 -0.07
CA ASN A 105 -3.81 -17.66 -1.08
C ASN A 105 -5.23 -18.18 -1.43
N GLY A 106 -5.42 -18.63 -2.67
CA GLY A 106 -6.73 -19.11 -3.15
C GLY A 106 -7.75 -18.00 -3.46
N THR A 107 -7.33 -16.73 -3.47
CA THR A 107 -8.15 -15.57 -3.86
C THR A 107 -7.56 -14.85 -5.07
N THR A 108 -8.29 -13.89 -5.63
CA THR A 108 -7.89 -13.12 -6.81
C THR A 108 -8.40 -11.69 -6.73
N PHE A 109 -7.52 -10.76 -7.05
CA PHE A 109 -7.77 -9.33 -7.16
C PHE A 109 -6.79 -8.77 -8.22
N ILE A 110 -7.20 -8.82 -9.48
CA ILE A 110 -6.36 -8.39 -10.59
C ILE A 110 -6.71 -6.95 -10.96
N GLU A 111 -5.79 -6.03 -10.70
CA GLU A 111 -5.91 -4.65 -11.15
C GLU A 111 -5.54 -4.49 -12.62
N TRP A 112 -6.23 -3.58 -13.33
CA TRP A 112 -6.04 -3.40 -14.77
C TRP A 112 -4.57 -3.20 -15.15
N ASN A 113 -3.84 -2.24 -14.56
CA ASN A 113 -2.46 -1.95 -14.95
C ASN A 113 -1.46 -3.08 -14.65
N LYS A 114 -1.82 -4.04 -13.80
CA LYS A 114 -0.96 -5.13 -13.33
C LYS A 114 -1.34 -6.49 -13.91
N ARG A 115 -2.47 -6.60 -14.64
CA ARG A 115 -3.00 -7.85 -15.23
C ARG A 115 -2.03 -8.68 -16.08
N ASN A 116 -0.98 -8.07 -16.63
CA ASN A 116 0.03 -8.74 -17.46
C ASN A 116 1.36 -8.99 -16.73
N ILE A 117 1.41 -8.72 -15.42
CA ILE A 117 2.58 -8.95 -14.58
C ILE A 117 2.44 -10.34 -13.96
N LYS A 118 3.43 -11.20 -14.18
CA LYS A 118 3.50 -12.53 -13.56
C LYS A 118 3.92 -12.39 -12.10
N MET A 119 2.96 -12.12 -11.23
CA MET A 119 3.09 -11.97 -9.78
C MET A 119 1.88 -12.62 -9.09
N HIS A 120 1.91 -12.78 -7.77
CA HIS A 120 0.74 -13.19 -7.01
C HIS A 120 -0.31 -12.08 -6.99
N HIS A 121 -1.56 -12.42 -7.33
CA HIS A 121 -2.70 -11.48 -7.45
C HIS A 121 -3.81 -11.73 -6.41
N GLY A 122 -3.58 -12.48 -5.34
CA GLY A 122 -4.58 -12.65 -4.28
C GLY A 122 -4.96 -11.32 -3.58
N ILE A 123 -6.16 -11.29 -2.98
CA ILE A 123 -6.65 -10.18 -2.13
C ILE A 123 -5.63 -9.92 -1.04
N TYR A 124 -5.43 -8.65 -0.67
CA TYR A 124 -4.23 -8.23 0.04
C TYR A 124 -4.47 -7.11 1.04
N ILE A 125 -3.54 -6.96 1.99
CA ILE A 125 -3.30 -5.69 2.67
C ILE A 125 -1.89 -5.20 2.38
N ASP A 126 -1.68 -3.89 2.47
CA ASP A 126 -0.41 -3.23 2.22
C ASP A 126 0.30 -2.89 3.52
N ILE A 127 1.61 -3.18 3.56
CA ILE A 127 2.46 -2.90 4.71
C ILE A 127 3.53 -1.91 4.27
N PHE A 128 3.37 -0.67 4.69
CA PHE A 128 4.25 0.43 4.34
C PHE A 128 5.33 0.67 5.39
N PRO A 129 6.60 0.72 4.97
CA PRO A 129 7.67 1.13 5.86
C PRO A 129 7.71 2.66 6.00
N TYR A 130 7.83 3.11 7.25
CA TYR A 130 8.08 4.49 7.64
C TYR A 130 9.54 4.65 8.04
N ASP A 131 10.25 5.48 7.30
CA ASP A 131 11.69 5.71 7.41
C ASP A 131 11.95 7.02 8.16
N GLY A 132 12.81 6.97 9.19
CA GLY A 132 13.29 8.15 9.91
C GLY A 132 14.10 9.08 9.00
N LEU A 133 13.96 10.39 9.21
CA LEU A 133 14.56 11.41 8.36
C LEU A 133 15.56 12.29 9.11
N PRO A 134 16.70 12.64 8.48
CA PRO A 134 17.61 13.65 9.02
C PRO A 134 16.98 15.04 8.91
N ILE A 135 17.43 15.98 9.74
CA ILE A 135 17.07 17.39 9.62
C ILE A 135 17.79 18.03 8.41
N GLU A 136 19.07 17.70 8.23
CA GLU A 136 19.88 18.24 7.14
C GLU A 136 19.77 17.39 5.87
N GLY A 137 19.57 18.02 4.71
CA GLY A 137 19.51 17.34 3.41
C GLY A 137 18.25 16.52 3.15
N LEU A 138 17.25 16.63 4.04
CA LEU A 138 15.91 16.04 3.96
C LEU A 138 15.32 16.04 2.54
N ASP A 139 15.22 17.23 1.94
CA ASP A 139 14.56 17.45 0.65
C ASP A 139 15.20 16.66 -0.48
N GLU A 140 16.52 16.78 -0.61
CA GLU A 140 17.29 16.08 -1.64
C GLU A 140 17.19 14.57 -1.46
N HIS A 141 17.22 14.10 -0.21
CA HIS A 141 17.10 12.70 0.10
C HIS A 141 15.74 12.13 -0.29
N ILE A 142 14.65 12.78 0.11
CA ILE A 142 13.28 12.36 -0.25
C ILE A 142 13.11 12.36 -1.75
N ASP A 143 13.51 13.44 -2.43
CA ASP A 143 13.40 13.55 -3.88
C ASP A 143 14.12 12.41 -4.59
N LYS A 144 15.28 12.00 -4.09
CA LYS A 144 16.05 10.88 -4.63
C LYS A 144 15.32 9.55 -4.43
N CYS A 145 14.79 9.29 -3.24
CA CYS A 145 13.99 8.10 -2.95
C CYS A 145 12.72 8.03 -3.82
N LEU A 146 11.96 9.12 -3.92
CA LEU A 146 10.75 9.19 -4.74
C LEU A 146 11.05 9.01 -6.24
N LYS A 147 12.19 9.54 -6.73
CA LYS A 147 12.66 9.29 -8.11
C LYS A 147 12.97 7.82 -8.35
N LEU A 148 13.62 7.16 -7.39
CA LEU A 148 13.90 5.72 -7.46
C LEU A 148 12.63 4.88 -7.42
N ASN A 149 11.67 5.21 -6.53
CA ASN A 149 10.35 4.59 -6.48
C ASN A 149 9.64 4.68 -7.84
N LYS A 150 9.56 5.90 -8.40
CA LYS A 150 8.96 6.16 -9.72
C LYS A 150 9.66 5.39 -10.85
N LEU A 151 11.00 5.25 -10.78
CA LEU A 151 11.77 4.47 -11.74
C LEU A 151 11.46 2.97 -11.64
N GLN A 152 11.33 2.43 -10.43
CA GLN A 152 10.89 1.05 -10.21
C GLN A 152 9.51 0.82 -10.82
N PHE A 153 8.50 1.62 -10.46
CA PHE A 153 7.15 1.48 -11.03
C PHE A 153 7.16 1.49 -12.56
N LYS A 154 7.89 2.42 -13.19
CA LYS A 154 8.00 2.49 -14.67
C LYS A 154 8.71 1.29 -15.30
N LYS A 155 9.59 0.61 -14.56
CA LYS A 155 10.31 -0.59 -15.03
C LYS A 155 9.39 -1.83 -15.06
N TYR A 156 8.36 -1.89 -14.22
CA TYR A 156 7.49 -3.07 -14.09
C TYR A 156 6.06 -2.85 -14.61
N ILE A 157 5.54 -1.61 -14.59
CA ILE A 157 4.17 -1.30 -14.99
C ILE A 157 4.15 -0.45 -16.28
N PRO A 158 3.87 -1.03 -17.46
CA PRO A 158 3.80 -0.30 -18.72
C PRO A 158 2.45 0.42 -18.96
N ASP A 159 1.39 -0.03 -18.29
CA ASP A 159 0.02 0.47 -18.47
C ASP A 159 -0.39 1.48 -17.37
N ARG A 160 -1.42 2.28 -17.62
CA ARG A 160 -2.02 3.16 -16.58
C ARG A 160 -3.10 2.40 -15.83
N VAL A 161 -3.44 2.85 -14.61
CA VAL A 161 -4.52 2.29 -13.76
C VAL A 161 -5.84 2.18 -14.53
N GLY A 162 -6.21 3.20 -15.32
CA GLY A 162 -7.46 3.20 -16.09
C GLY A 162 -7.42 2.51 -17.45
N VAL A 163 -8.61 2.09 -17.90
CA VAL A 163 -8.87 1.47 -19.20
C VAL A 163 -8.46 2.40 -20.35
N PRO A 164 -7.92 1.89 -21.48
CA PRO A 164 -7.45 2.72 -22.57
C PRO A 164 -8.52 3.64 -23.17
N GLN A 165 -8.14 4.90 -23.40
CA GLN A 165 -8.96 5.86 -24.12
C GLN A 165 -8.68 5.81 -25.63
N LYS A 166 -9.68 6.13 -26.46
CA LYS A 166 -9.54 6.07 -27.93
C LYS A 166 -8.74 7.23 -28.54
N SER A 167 -8.42 8.27 -27.77
CA SER A 167 -7.78 9.50 -28.26
C SER A 167 -6.35 9.28 -28.77
N LEU A 168 -5.93 10.03 -29.80
CA LEU A 168 -4.57 9.96 -30.35
C LEU A 168 -3.51 10.30 -29.29
N LYS A 169 -3.77 11.33 -28.47
CA LYS A 169 -2.93 11.72 -27.33
C LYS A 169 -2.71 10.54 -26.37
N TRP A 170 -3.77 9.76 -26.10
CA TRP A 170 -3.66 8.58 -25.27
C TRP A 170 -2.80 7.49 -25.91
N LYS A 171 -3.04 7.18 -27.19
CA LYS A 171 -2.29 6.17 -27.95
C LYS A 171 -0.79 6.51 -27.99
N LEU A 172 -0.44 7.75 -28.31
CA LEU A 172 0.95 8.23 -28.31
C LEU A 172 1.59 8.11 -26.92
N GLY A 173 0.87 8.53 -25.88
CA GLY A 173 1.34 8.38 -24.50
C GLY A 173 1.55 6.90 -24.09
N ALA A 174 0.68 6.00 -24.55
CA ALA A 174 0.81 4.56 -24.30
C ALA A 174 2.03 3.97 -25.02
N ALA A 175 2.27 4.35 -26.27
CA ALA A 175 3.46 3.95 -27.00
C ALA A 175 4.75 4.43 -26.31
N ALA A 176 4.80 5.69 -25.87
CA ALA A 176 5.94 6.26 -25.16
C ALA A 176 6.23 5.52 -23.83
N ARG A 177 5.20 5.18 -23.05
CA ARG A 177 5.35 4.39 -21.81
C ARG A 177 5.88 2.99 -22.08
N ARG A 178 5.37 2.31 -23.12
CA ARG A 178 5.87 0.98 -23.52
C ARG A 178 7.32 1.02 -23.98
N MET A 179 7.68 2.03 -24.77
CA MET A 179 9.08 2.25 -25.15
C MET A 179 9.96 2.44 -23.92
N GLN A 180 9.57 3.31 -22.99
CA GLN A 180 10.28 3.50 -21.72
C GLN A 180 10.40 2.18 -20.92
N TYR A 181 9.32 1.41 -20.81
CA TYR A 181 9.32 0.12 -20.13
C TYR A 181 10.36 -0.83 -20.72
N TYR A 182 10.38 -1.01 -22.06
CA TYR A 182 11.36 -1.89 -22.71
C TYR A 182 12.80 -1.38 -22.57
N LEU A 183 13.02 -0.07 -22.62
CA LEU A 183 14.35 0.51 -22.35
C LEU A 183 14.80 0.26 -20.91
N LEU A 184 13.91 0.41 -19.93
CA LEU A 184 14.21 0.16 -18.51
C LEU A 184 14.40 -1.32 -18.19
N LYS A 185 13.86 -2.25 -19.00
CA LYS A 185 14.15 -3.69 -18.86
C LYS A 185 15.61 -4.02 -19.17
N LEU A 186 16.30 -3.21 -19.96
CA LEU A 186 17.75 -3.36 -20.21
C LEU A 186 18.61 -2.93 -19.00
N TYR A 187 18.07 -2.11 -18.09
CA TYR A 187 18.78 -1.70 -16.88
C TYR A 187 18.85 -2.86 -15.89
N PRO A 188 20.04 -3.30 -15.41
CA PRO A 188 20.14 -4.45 -14.50
C PRO A 188 19.30 -4.26 -13.24
N GLU A 189 18.52 -5.28 -12.91
CA GLU A 189 17.59 -5.29 -11.77
C GLU A 189 18.32 -5.14 -10.43
N SER A 190 19.40 -5.90 -10.23
CA SER A 190 20.24 -5.83 -9.04
C SER A 190 20.85 -4.45 -8.79
N LEU A 191 21.13 -3.67 -9.85
CA LEU A 191 21.63 -2.31 -9.72
C LEU A 191 20.54 -1.34 -9.24
N LEU A 192 19.29 -1.51 -9.72
CA LEU A 192 18.18 -0.67 -9.27
C LEU A 192 17.81 -1.00 -7.83
N GLU A 193 17.68 -2.28 -7.51
CA GLU A 193 17.39 -2.76 -6.15
C GLU A 193 18.46 -2.34 -5.16
N GLY A 194 19.74 -2.52 -5.52
CA GLY A 194 20.85 -2.10 -4.67
C GLY A 194 20.85 -0.59 -4.40
N LYS A 195 20.49 0.22 -5.40
CA LYS A 195 20.33 1.68 -5.22
C LYS A 195 19.15 2.01 -4.31
N ILE A 196 17.98 1.40 -4.53
CA ILE A 196 16.79 1.61 -3.71
C ILE A 196 17.09 1.25 -2.26
N LYS A 197 17.58 0.03 -2.01
CA LYS A 197 17.91 -0.46 -0.67
C LYS A 197 18.91 0.46 0.02
N LYS A 198 20.00 0.83 -0.66
CA LYS A 198 21.02 1.72 -0.11
C LYS A 198 20.46 3.08 0.29
N GLU A 199 19.61 3.69 -0.55
CA GLU A 199 19.08 5.02 -0.26
C GLU A 199 17.97 4.95 0.80
N TYR A 200 17.02 4.01 0.69
CA TYR A 200 15.92 3.89 1.65
C TYR A 200 16.44 3.61 3.07
N MET A 201 17.49 2.79 3.18
CA MET A 201 18.09 2.42 4.48
C MET A 201 19.31 3.28 4.84
N ARG A 202 19.45 4.48 4.27
CA ARG A 202 20.65 5.31 4.44
C ARG A 202 20.79 5.89 5.85
N TYR A 203 19.69 6.24 6.50
CA TYR A 203 19.64 6.85 7.83
C TYR A 203 19.19 5.84 8.87
N ASP A 204 19.41 6.11 10.16
CA ASP A 204 18.85 5.24 11.20
C ASP A 204 17.33 5.25 11.01
N THR A 205 16.82 4.07 10.74
CA THR A 205 15.45 3.93 10.27
C THR A 205 14.47 3.87 11.44
N ASN A 206 14.95 4.03 12.69
CA ASN A 206 14.12 4.26 13.86
C ASN A 206 13.51 5.67 13.80
N PRO A 207 12.20 5.81 13.55
CA PRO A 207 11.56 7.11 13.60
C PRO A 207 11.74 7.73 14.99
N ASN A 208 11.78 6.94 16.07
CA ASN A 208 11.89 7.46 17.44
C ASN A 208 13.22 8.19 17.73
N GLU A 209 14.25 8.00 16.91
CA GLU A 209 15.55 8.67 17.06
C GLU A 209 15.65 9.97 16.23
N HIS A 210 14.65 10.20 15.36
CA HIS A 210 14.55 11.37 14.52
C HIS A 210 13.37 12.26 14.96
N GLY A 211 13.28 13.47 14.42
CA GLY A 211 12.11 14.35 14.62
C GLY A 211 10.99 14.12 13.60
N PHE A 212 11.34 13.52 12.46
CA PHE A 212 10.44 13.33 11.32
C PHE A 212 10.63 11.95 10.69
N CYS A 213 9.60 11.50 9.97
CA CYS A 213 9.63 10.31 9.13
C CYS A 213 8.79 10.50 7.85
N THR A 214 8.95 9.58 6.90
CA THR A 214 8.15 9.52 5.66
C THR A 214 7.96 8.07 5.23
N CYS A 215 6.97 7.82 4.38
CA CYS A 215 6.92 6.61 3.57
C CYS A 215 7.40 6.91 2.15
N PHE A 216 8.52 6.32 1.71
CA PHE A 216 9.02 6.53 0.34
C PHE A 216 8.21 5.83 -0.75
N SER A 217 7.27 4.98 -0.35
CA SER A 217 6.37 4.27 -1.26
C SER A 217 5.24 5.16 -1.79
N PHE A 218 4.95 6.28 -1.12
CA PHE A 218 3.97 7.26 -1.57
C PHE A 218 4.38 7.93 -2.89
N VAL A 219 3.37 8.37 -3.63
CA VAL A 219 3.58 9.14 -4.87
C VAL A 219 3.96 10.59 -4.56
N ASP A 220 3.31 11.13 -3.52
CA ASP A 220 3.47 12.50 -3.06
C ASP A 220 4.52 12.60 -1.95
N ARG A 221 5.10 13.79 -1.86
CA ARG A 221 6.09 14.12 -0.85
C ARG A 221 5.38 14.51 0.44
N ILE A 222 5.35 13.60 1.41
CA ILE A 222 4.71 13.82 2.71
C ILE A 222 5.74 13.56 3.81
N ILE A 223 5.85 14.48 4.77
CA ILE A 223 6.75 14.36 5.91
C ILE A 223 5.90 14.46 7.17
N PHE A 224 6.08 13.51 8.07
CA PHE A 224 5.35 13.45 9.32
C PHE A 224 6.29 13.79 10.48
N PRO A 225 5.94 14.76 11.34
CA PRO A 225 6.50 14.81 12.68
C PRO A 225 6.21 13.50 13.41
N ASN A 226 7.20 12.91 14.08
CA ASN A 226 7.07 11.57 14.65
C ASN A 226 5.98 11.49 15.73
N GLU A 227 5.76 12.58 16.45
CA GLU A 227 4.67 12.69 17.43
C GLU A 227 3.26 12.59 16.84
N LEU A 228 3.09 12.71 15.50
CA LEU A 228 1.80 12.45 14.87
C LEU A 228 1.48 10.95 14.82
N LEU A 229 2.52 10.12 14.71
CA LEU A 229 2.38 8.68 14.48
C LEU A 229 2.64 7.86 15.75
N PHE A 230 3.57 8.30 16.60
CA PHE A 230 4.12 7.50 17.70
C PHE A 230 3.93 8.13 19.10
N PRO A 231 3.71 7.32 20.15
CA PRO A 231 3.29 5.92 20.08
C PRO A 231 1.83 5.82 19.57
N PRO A 232 1.51 4.84 18.72
CA PRO A 232 0.17 4.74 18.16
C PRO A 232 -0.88 4.41 19.24
N GLN A 233 -2.13 4.77 18.98
CA GLN A 233 -3.26 4.60 19.91
C GLN A 233 -4.32 3.67 19.34
N LYS A 234 -5.07 3.00 20.21
CA LYS A 234 -6.14 2.09 19.79
C LYS A 234 -7.35 2.86 19.21
N ILE A 235 -7.94 2.30 18.16
CA ILE A 235 -9.18 2.74 17.54
C ILE A 235 -10.02 1.52 17.12
N ASN A 236 -11.34 1.68 17.11
CA ASN A 236 -12.25 0.69 16.54
C ASN A 236 -12.29 0.78 15.01
N PHE A 237 -12.20 -0.37 14.33
CA PHE A 237 -12.44 -0.52 12.90
C PHE A 237 -13.11 -1.87 12.65
N GLU A 238 -14.30 -1.88 12.04
CA GLU A 238 -15.08 -3.09 11.78
C GLU A 238 -15.38 -3.94 13.03
N GLY A 239 -15.49 -3.28 14.19
CA GLY A 239 -15.81 -3.93 15.48
C GLY A 239 -14.62 -4.52 16.23
N GLU A 240 -13.40 -4.41 15.67
CA GLU A 240 -12.15 -4.84 16.30
C GLU A 240 -11.26 -3.63 16.65
N GLU A 241 -10.34 -3.79 17.60
CA GLU A 241 -9.42 -2.72 18.05
C GLU A 241 -8.04 -2.81 17.40
N PHE A 242 -7.67 -1.83 16.59
CA PHE A 242 -6.35 -1.71 15.96
C PHE A 242 -5.61 -0.47 16.41
N TYR A 243 -4.30 -0.44 16.19
CA TYR A 243 -3.50 0.77 16.39
C TYR A 243 -3.67 1.74 15.23
N ALA A 244 -3.72 3.04 15.51
CA ALA A 244 -3.73 4.15 14.56
C ALA A 244 -2.71 5.22 14.99
N PRO A 245 -2.35 6.18 14.11
CA PRO A 245 -1.46 7.28 14.46
C PRO A 245 -1.82 7.99 15.78
N ALA A 246 -0.80 8.33 16.56
CA ALA A 246 -0.92 8.93 17.90
C ALA A 246 -1.81 10.18 17.95
N LYS A 247 -1.72 11.04 16.94
CA LYS A 247 -2.52 12.27 16.79
C LYS A 247 -3.36 12.16 15.52
N LEU A 248 -4.35 11.27 15.56
CA LEU A 248 -5.10 10.81 14.39
C LEU A 248 -5.80 11.96 13.63
N VAL A 249 -6.37 12.93 14.35
CA VAL A 249 -7.04 14.08 13.72
C VAL A 249 -6.04 14.91 12.92
N GLU A 250 -4.91 15.24 13.52
CA GLU A 250 -3.84 16.02 12.90
C GLU A 250 -3.19 15.25 11.73
N TYR A 251 -2.98 13.95 11.88
CA TYR A 251 -2.51 13.06 10.83
C TYR A 251 -3.44 13.10 9.61
N LEU A 252 -4.76 12.89 9.82
CA LEU A 252 -5.73 12.90 8.73
C LEU A 252 -5.89 14.30 8.11
N THR A 253 -5.79 15.37 8.89
CA THR A 253 -5.79 16.73 8.36
C THR A 253 -4.54 17.00 7.52
N LEU A 254 -3.37 16.51 7.90
CA LEU A 254 -2.15 16.62 7.10
C LEU A 254 -2.27 15.85 5.77
N MET A 255 -2.88 14.66 5.80
CA MET A 255 -3.05 13.81 4.62
C MET A 255 -4.12 14.31 3.65
N TYR A 256 -5.25 14.80 4.17
CA TYR A 256 -6.47 15.00 3.38
C TYR A 256 -7.10 16.40 3.50
N GLY A 257 -6.59 17.26 4.39
CA GLY A 257 -7.22 18.55 4.69
C GLY A 257 -8.53 18.38 5.46
N ASP A 258 -9.64 18.93 4.95
CA ASP A 258 -10.97 18.72 5.53
C ASP A 258 -11.56 17.37 5.07
N TYR A 259 -11.19 16.31 5.79
CA TYR A 259 -11.59 14.94 5.46
C TYR A 259 -13.03 14.56 5.88
N ASN A 260 -13.73 15.45 6.58
CA ASN A 260 -15.15 15.26 6.90
C ASN A 260 -16.03 15.51 5.68
N GLN A 261 -15.57 16.35 4.74
CA GLN A 261 -16.23 16.52 3.47
C GLN A 261 -16.01 15.27 2.60
N LEU A 262 -17.10 14.60 2.25
CA LEU A 262 -17.02 13.48 1.31
C LEU A 262 -16.64 13.98 -0.08
N PRO A 263 -15.81 13.22 -0.83
CA PRO A 263 -15.54 13.55 -2.22
C PRO A 263 -16.84 13.48 -3.06
N PRO A 264 -16.87 14.15 -4.23
CA PRO A 264 -17.94 13.99 -5.22
C PRO A 264 -18.18 12.51 -5.55
N VAL A 265 -19.40 12.14 -5.92
CA VAL A 265 -19.78 10.71 -6.12
C VAL A 265 -18.96 10.05 -7.23
N GLU A 266 -18.63 10.81 -8.26
CA GLU A 266 -17.78 10.41 -9.38
C GLU A 266 -16.33 10.06 -8.98
N ASP A 267 -15.84 10.59 -7.86
CA ASP A 267 -14.50 10.35 -7.32
C ASP A 267 -14.50 9.25 -6.24
N ARG A 268 -15.66 8.70 -5.88
CA ARG A 268 -15.82 7.61 -4.90
C ARG A 268 -15.55 6.25 -5.54
N VAL A 269 -14.29 5.99 -5.81
CA VAL A 269 -13.83 4.83 -6.58
C VAL A 269 -12.65 4.15 -5.89
N GLY A 270 -12.68 2.82 -5.79
CA GLY A 270 -11.53 2.00 -5.44
C GLY A 270 -10.68 1.65 -6.67
N HIS A 271 -9.91 0.57 -6.58
CA HIS A 271 -8.99 0.08 -7.60
C HIS A 271 -9.66 -0.49 -8.85
N ARG A 272 -10.96 -0.82 -8.79
CA ARG A 272 -11.77 -1.36 -9.92
C ARG A 272 -11.07 -2.55 -10.59
N PRO A 273 -10.88 -3.67 -9.87
CA PRO A 273 -10.24 -4.86 -10.40
C PRO A 273 -10.97 -5.36 -11.66
N VAL A 274 -10.21 -5.93 -12.59
CA VAL A 274 -10.78 -6.62 -13.76
C VAL A 274 -11.23 -8.03 -13.47
N GLU A 275 -10.72 -8.61 -12.40
CA GLU A 275 -11.07 -9.95 -11.96
C GLU A 275 -10.96 -10.01 -10.44
N VAL A 276 -12.01 -10.54 -9.81
CA VAL A 276 -12.09 -10.76 -8.37
C VAL A 276 -12.59 -12.17 -8.13
N SER A 277 -11.95 -12.87 -7.20
CA SER A 277 -12.43 -14.13 -6.67
C SER A 277 -12.09 -14.26 -5.19
N VAL A 278 -13.07 -14.63 -4.39
CA VAL A 278 -12.90 -14.91 -2.95
C VAL A 278 -12.81 -16.42 -2.65
N THR A 279 -12.83 -17.26 -3.69
CA THR A 279 -12.71 -18.73 -3.60
C THR A 279 -11.81 -19.29 -4.71
N GLU A 280 -11.20 -20.46 -4.52
CA GLU A 280 -10.30 -21.07 -5.52
C GLU A 280 -11.00 -21.43 -6.85
N GLU A 281 -12.32 -21.59 -6.87
CA GLU A 281 -13.07 -22.21 -7.97
C GLU A 281 -13.04 -21.45 -9.31
N LEU A 282 -12.65 -20.17 -9.34
CA LEU A 282 -12.69 -19.36 -10.56
C LEU A 282 -11.49 -19.54 -11.52
N PHE A 283 -10.45 -20.29 -11.16
CA PHE A 283 -9.29 -20.54 -12.04
C PHE A 283 -9.35 -21.85 -12.83
N THR A 284 -10.48 -22.08 -13.51
CA THR A 284 -10.55 -23.08 -14.59
C THR A 284 -10.93 -22.42 -15.91
N ARG A 285 -10.04 -21.56 -16.45
CA ARG A 285 -10.05 -21.17 -17.87
C ARG A 285 -8.65 -21.01 -18.43
#